data_AF-A0A0A8YTN5-F1
#
_entry.id   AF-A0A0A8YTN5-F1
#
_cell.length_a   1.000
_cell.length_b   1.000
_cell.length_c   1.000
_cell.angle_alpha   90.00
_cell.angle_beta   90.00
_cell.angle_gamma   90.00
#
_symmetry.space_group_name_H-M   'P 1'
#
loop_
_entity.id
_entity.type
_entity.pdbx_description
1 polymer ?
#
loop_
_entity_poly.entity_id
_entity_poly.type
_entity_poly.pdbx_seq_one_letter_code
_entity_poly.pdbx_strand_id
1 'polypeptide(L)' 'MQICKAKPDGITFIGVLSACCLGGLVDEGRRNFQAMKEVYRIELRIEAALLIF' A
#
# COMPACT_ATOMS: atom_id res chain seq x y z
N MET A 1 8.64 -15.20 4.11
CA MET A 1 9.76 -15.36 3.16
C MET A 1 9.82 -14.12 2.30
N GLN A 2 10.88 -13.32 2.35
CA GLN A 2 12.08 -13.46 3.20
C GLN A 2 11.72 -13.13 4.68
N ILE A 3 12.56 -13.09 5.73
CA ILE A 3 14.02 -13.19 5.99
C ILE A 3 14.93 -12.02 5.60
N CYS A 4 14.36 -10.88 5.18
CA CYS A 4 15.08 -9.63 4.96
C CYS A 4 14.28 -8.47 5.57
N LYS A 5 14.95 -7.55 6.27
CA LYS A 5 14.35 -6.26 6.69
C LYS A 5 14.23 -5.31 5.49
N ALA A 6 13.49 -5.72 4.47
CA ALA A 6 13.08 -4.80 3.41
C ALA A 6 12.15 -3.76 4.03
N LYS A 7 12.57 -2.50 4.07
CA LYS A 7 11.68 -1.39 4.39
C LYS A 7 10.62 -1.36 3.28
N PRO A 8 9.32 -1.53 3.56
CA PRO A 8 8.31 -1.56 2.52
C PRO A 8 8.34 -0.22 1.78
N ASP A 9 8.52 -0.30 0.47
CA ASP A 9 8.56 0.85 -0.42
C ASP A 9 7.13 1.15 -0.93
N GLY A 10 6.94 2.24 -1.68
CA GLY A 10 5.65 2.58 -2.27
C GLY A 10 5.08 1.43 -3.11
N ILE A 11 5.93 0.71 -3.84
CA ILE A 11 5.56 -0.48 -4.62
C ILE A 11 4.96 -1.59 -3.74
N THR A 12 5.46 -1.77 -2.51
CA THR A 12 4.93 -2.77 -1.57
C THR A 12 3.52 -2.39 -1.11
N PHE A 13 3.29 -1.12 -0.78
CA PHE A 13 1.96 -0.64 -0.39
C PHE A 13 0.97 -0.64 -1.54
N ILE A 14 1.40 -0.35 -2.78
CA ILE A 14 0.54 -0.50 -3.98
C ILE A 14 0.00 -1.93 -4.07
N GLY A 15 0.87 -2.95 -4.00
CA GLY A 15 0.44 -4.35 -4.05
C GLY A 15 -0.57 -4.75 -2.96
N VAL A 16 -0.39 -4.25 -1.73
CA VAL A 16 -1.34 -4.45 -0.62
C VAL A 16 -2.67 -3.74 -0.90
N LEU A 17 -2.63 -2.48 -1.36
CA LEU A 17 -3.83 -1.69 -1.66
C LEU A 17 -4.62 -2.27 -2.84
N SER A 18 -3.95 -2.74 -3.90
CA SER A 18 -4.59 -3.45 -5.01
C SER A 18 -5.29 -4.73 -4.55
N ALA A 19 -4.64 -5.52 -3.68
CA ALA A 19 -5.27 -6.71 -3.09
C ALA A 19 -6.47 -6.36 -2.21
N CYS A 20 -6.41 -5.27 -1.43
CA CYS A 20 -7.54 -4.76 -0.66
C CYS A 20 -8.70 -4.30 -1.55
N CYS A 21 -8.43 -3.60 -2.67
CA CYS A 21 -9.45 -3.20 -3.63
C CYS A 21 -10.15 -4.41 -4.29
N LEU A 22 -9.38 -5.40 -4.75
CA LEU A 22 -9.90 -6.63 -5.34
C LEU A 22 -10.69 -7.49 -4.33
N GLY A 23 -10.28 -7.49 -3.05
CA GLY A 23 -10.96 -8.21 -1.98
C GLY A 23 -12.11 -7.46 -1.30
N GLY A 24 -12.41 -6.22 -1.69
CA GLY A 24 -13.40 -5.36 -1.02
C GLY A 24 -13.02 -4.93 0.41
N LEU A 25 -11.76 -5.08 0.80
CA LEU A 25 -11.23 -4.81 2.14
C LEU A 25 -10.91 -3.32 2.34
N VAL A 26 -11.93 -2.47 2.23
CA VAL A 26 -11.81 -1.00 2.24
C VAL A 26 -11.18 -0.47 3.55
N ASP A 27 -11.59 -0.99 4.71
CA ASP A 27 -11.05 -0.57 6.01
C ASP A 27 -9.59 -0.97 6.20
N GLU A 28 -9.21 -2.16 5.75
CA GLU A 28 -7.83 -2.64 5.84
C GLU A 28 -6.93 -1.87 4.85
N GLY A 29 -7.42 -1.58 3.65
CA GLY A 29 -6.75 -0.68 2.70
C GLY A 29 -6.56 0.73 3.28
N ARG A 30 -7.59 1.29 3.93
CA ARG A 30 -7.52 2.60 4.61
C ARG A 30 -6.46 2.61 5.71
N ARG A 31 -6.41 1.58 6.55
CA ARG A 31 -5.40 1.42 7.61
C ARG A 31 -3.99 1.36 7.05
N ASN A 32 -3.76 0.57 6.00
CA ASN A 32 -2.46 0.46 5.35
C ASN A 32 -2.04 1.77 4.68
N PHE A 33 -2.97 2.47 4.00
CA PHE A 33 -2.71 3.79 3.40
C PHE A 33 -2.35 4.86 4.43
N GLN A 34 -3.02 4.87 5.59
CA GLN A 34 -2.70 5.78 6.68
C GLN A 34 -1.33 5.45 7.31
N ALA A 35 -1.05 4.17 7.59
CA ALA A 35 0.25 3.73 8.11
C ALA A 35 1.40 4.07 7.14
N MET A 36 1.20 3.91 5.83
CA MET A 36 2.17 4.30 4.81
C MET A 36 2.52 5.80 4.87
N LYS A 37 1.53 6.68 5.07
CA LYS A 37 1.75 8.13 5.20
C LYS A 37 2.38 8.52 6.55
N GLU A 38 1.88 8.00 7.66
CA GLU A 38 2.33 8.42 9.00
C GLU A 38 3.63 7.74 9.45
N VAL A 39 3.72 6.42 9.28
CA VAL A 39 4.84 5.60 9.77
C VAL A 39 5.99 5.59 8.76
N TYR A 40 5.69 5.40 7.47
CA TYR A 40 6.71 5.26 6.43
C TYR A 40 7.05 6.58 5.72
N ARG A 41 6.19 7.60 5.84
CA ARG A 41 6.26 8.88 5.10
C ARG A 41 6.36 8.69 3.59
N ILE A 42 5.70 7.65 3.08
CA ILE A 42 5.63 7.34 1.67
C ILE A 42 4.37 7.99 1.10
N GLU A 43 4.57 8.87 0.14
CA GLU A 43 3.48 9.49 -0.60
C GLU A 43 3.15 8.62 -1.82
N LEU A 44 1.98 7.99 -1.81
CA LEU A 44 1.44 7.32 -2.99
C LEU A 44 1.20 8.40 -4.05
N ARG A 45 2.02 8.47 -5.10
CA ARG A 45 1.70 9.33 -6.25
C ARG A 45 0.38 8.87 -6.84
N ILE A 46 -0.45 9.82 -7.27
CA ILE A 46 -1.79 9.55 -7.81
C ILE A 46 -1.72 8.63 -9.05
N GLU A 47 -0.64 8.73 -9.83
CA GLU A 47 -0.27 7.80 -10.92
C GLU A 47 -0.29 6.32 -10.51
N ALA A 48 0.10 5.98 -9.28
CA ALA A 48 0.08 4.61 -8.79
C ALA A 48 -1.32 4.12 -8.39
N ALA A 49 -2.22 5.04 -8.05
CA ALA A 49 -3.63 4.72 -7.86
C ALA A 49 -4.36 4.50 -9.20
N LEU A 50 -3.90 5.13 -10.28
CA LEU A 50 -4.41 4.88 -11.64
C LEU A 50 -4.11 3.46 -12.15
N LEU A 51 -3.13 2.77 -11.59
CA LEU A 51 -2.83 1.35 -11.87
C LEU A 51 -3.70 0.34 -11.09
N ILE A 52 -4.71 0.82 -10.34
CA ILE A 52 -5.66 -0.01 -9.57
C ILE A 52 -7.02 -0.13 -10.30
N PHE A 53 -7.14 0.43 -11.52
CA PHE A 53 -8.32 0.38 -12.38
C PHE A 53 -8.10 -0.51 -13.61
#